data_AF-A0A0D6Q7L9-F1
#
_entry.id   AF-A0A0D6Q7L9-F1
#
_cell.length_a   1.000
_cell.length_b   1.000
_cell.length_c   1.000
_cell.angle_alpha   90.00
_cell.angle_beta   90.00
_cell.angle_gamma   90.00
#
_symmetry.space_group_name_H-M   'P 1'
#
loop_
_entity.id
_entity.type
_entity.pdbx_description
1 polymer ?
#
loop_
_entity_poly.entity_id
_entity_poly.type
_entity_poly.pdbx_seq_one_letter_code
_entity_poly.pdbx_strand_id
1 'polypeptide(L)'
;MPDLRILGHDTVYGKSAGLRTGVEAAWGEWVILLDGDGQDNPADFIPMLDICRTTEGRAPLVVGVRTKRRDTISRRLASRFANALRSRLLNDGCPDTGASLKAFRREDFLALPQFEGLHRFLPSLMGRRGVPLACYSVHHRNRLHGTSKYTNLNRAIVGIRDILGVMWLNNRARIPKRVTER
;
A
#
# COMPACT_ATOMS: atom_id res chain seq x y z
N MET A 1 16.46 -3.05 -22.00
CA MET A 1 16.31 -2.65 -20.59
C MET A 1 17.31 -3.44 -19.76
N PRO A 2 18.56 -2.97 -19.62
CA PRO A 2 19.61 -3.71 -18.89
C PRO A 2 19.28 -3.91 -17.40
N ASP A 3 18.46 -3.03 -16.82
CA ASP A 3 18.07 -3.08 -15.41
C ASP A 3 16.81 -3.91 -15.11
N LEU A 4 16.20 -4.53 -16.13
CA LEU A 4 15.00 -5.33 -15.95
C LEU A 4 15.35 -6.69 -15.35
N ARG A 5 14.76 -7.01 -14.20
CA ARG A 5 14.83 -8.32 -13.56
C ARG A 5 13.44 -8.91 -13.45
N ILE A 6 13.29 -10.16 -13.87
CA ILE A 6 12.03 -10.91 -13.80
C ILE A 6 12.17 -11.98 -12.73
N LEU A 7 11.23 -12.01 -11.80
CA LEU A 7 11.18 -12.99 -10.71
C LEU A 7 9.88 -13.77 -10.82
N GLY A 8 9.99 -15.10 -10.82
CA GLY A 8 8.87 -16.02 -10.90
C GLY A 8 8.70 -16.81 -9.59
N HIS A 9 7.46 -17.12 -9.27
CA HIS A 9 7.12 -18.15 -8.29
C HIS A 9 6.73 -19.43 -9.02
N ASP A 10 7.00 -20.58 -8.41
CA ASP A 10 6.60 -21.90 -8.93
C ASP A 10 5.08 -22.07 -8.96
N THR A 11 4.38 -21.42 -8.04
CA THR A 11 2.91 -21.40 -7.94
C THR A 11 2.39 -20.01 -7.60
N VAL A 12 1.06 -19.83 -7.58
CA VAL A 12 0.43 -18.52 -7.34
C VAL A 12 0.30 -18.25 -5.83
N TYR A 13 1.09 -17.31 -5.31
CA TYR A 13 1.06 -16.89 -3.89
C TYR A 13 0.29 -15.59 -3.60
N GLY A 14 -0.33 -14.99 -4.62
CA GLY A 14 -1.07 -13.74 -4.48
C GLY A 14 -0.21 -12.48 -4.55
N LYS A 15 -0.87 -11.31 -4.52
CA LYS A 15 -0.23 -10.03 -4.82
C LYS A 15 0.82 -9.66 -3.77
N SER A 16 0.54 -9.92 -2.50
CA SER A 16 1.40 -9.47 -1.41
C SER A 16 2.71 -10.25 -1.36
N ALA A 17 2.68 -11.54 -1.72
CA ALA A 17 3.88 -12.35 -1.86
C ALA A 17 4.74 -11.87 -3.03
N GLY A 18 4.14 -11.62 -4.20
CA GLY A 18 4.87 -11.06 -5.35
C GLY A 18 5.53 -9.72 -5.06
N LEU A 19 4.80 -8.81 -4.38
CA LEU A 19 5.37 -7.54 -3.93
C LEU A 19 6.54 -7.76 -2.96
N ARG A 20 6.41 -8.66 -1.98
CA ARG A 20 7.47 -8.97 -1.02
C ARG A 20 8.74 -9.43 -1.71
N THR A 21 8.63 -10.41 -2.62
CA THR A 21 9.77 -10.90 -3.41
C THR A 21 10.42 -9.78 -4.24
N GLY A 22 9.61 -8.92 -4.86
CA GLY A 22 10.12 -7.77 -5.62
C GLY A 22 10.89 -6.78 -4.73
N VAL A 23 10.36 -6.44 -3.55
CA VAL A 23 11.01 -5.50 -2.61
C VAL A 23 12.28 -6.10 -2.00
N GLU A 24 12.30 -7.40 -1.70
CA GLU A 24 13.48 -8.10 -1.19
C GLU A 24 14.62 -8.09 -2.22
N ALA A 25 14.29 -8.34 -3.48
CA ALA A 25 15.26 -8.36 -4.58
C ALA A 25 15.71 -6.97 -5.05
N ALA A 26 14.95 -5.92 -4.75
CA ALA A 26 15.30 -4.54 -5.11
C ALA A 26 16.56 -4.07 -4.37
N TRP A 27 17.43 -3.33 -5.06
CA TRP A 27 18.66 -2.78 -4.47
C TRP A 27 18.54 -1.32 -4.05
N GLY A 28 17.50 -0.62 -4.50
CA GLY A 28 17.27 0.78 -4.14
C GLY A 28 16.86 0.94 -2.68
N GLU A 29 17.33 2.02 -2.06
CA GLU A 29 16.84 2.49 -0.75
C GLU A 29 15.34 2.80 -0.81
N TRP A 30 14.91 3.41 -1.92
CA TRP A 30 13.54 3.80 -2.17
C TRP A 30 12.88 2.82 -3.12
N VAL A 31 11.65 2.44 -2.80
CA VAL A 31 10.83 1.53 -3.59
C VAL A 31 9.54 2.25 -3.97
N ILE A 32 9.14 2.08 -5.23
CA ILE A 32 7.83 2.46 -5.73
C ILE A 32 7.12 1.22 -6.27
N LEU A 33 5.86 1.05 -5.90
CA LEU A 33 5.01 -0.05 -6.36
C LEU A 33 4.10 0.45 -7.47
N LEU A 34 3.99 -0.33 -8.56
CA LEU A 34 3.14 -0.05 -9.71
C LEU A 34 2.39 -1.31 -10.12
N ASP A 35 1.10 -1.19 -10.44
CA ASP A 35 0.35 -2.29 -11.04
C ASP A 35 0.59 -2.35 -12.56
N GLY A 36 0.78 -3.56 -13.08
CA GLY A 36 1.06 -3.79 -14.50
C GLY A 36 -0.14 -3.64 -15.45
N ASP A 37 -1.27 -3.08 -15.00
CA ASP A 37 -2.48 -2.92 -15.83
C ASP A 37 -2.58 -1.55 -16.53
N GLY A 38 -1.57 -0.70 -16.35
CA GLY A 38 -1.42 0.59 -17.04
C GLY A 38 -2.35 1.70 -16.55
N GLN A 39 -3.02 1.51 -15.41
CA GLN A 39 -3.93 2.52 -14.85
C GLN A 39 -3.21 3.70 -14.19
N ASP A 40 -2.05 3.43 -13.60
CA ASP A 40 -1.21 4.42 -12.94
C ASP A 40 -0.24 5.07 -13.95
N ASN A 41 0.05 6.36 -13.75
CA ASN A 41 0.93 7.12 -14.64
C ASN A 41 2.38 7.14 -14.09
N PRO A 42 3.38 6.60 -14.82
CA PRO A 42 4.77 6.64 -14.37
C PRO A 42 5.34 8.05 -14.12
N ALA A 43 4.74 9.09 -14.71
CA ALA A 43 5.14 10.47 -14.43
C ALA A 43 4.93 10.88 -12.95
N ASP A 44 4.02 10.21 -12.24
CA ASP A 44 3.75 10.48 -10.82
C ASP A 44 4.88 9.95 -9.91
N PHE A 45 5.84 9.17 -10.43
CA PHE A 45 6.87 8.52 -9.63
C PHE A 45 7.88 9.52 -9.05
N ILE A 46 8.34 10.46 -9.88
CA ILE A 46 9.36 11.43 -9.49
C ILE A 46 8.84 12.34 -8.36
N PRO A 47 7.66 12.98 -8.48
CA PRO A 47 7.13 13.80 -7.40
C PRO A 47 6.92 13.03 -6.09
N MET A 48 6.47 11.77 -6.16
CA MET A 48 6.32 10.94 -4.96
C MET A 48 7.65 10.61 -4.30
N LEU A 49 8.69 10.30 -5.08
CA LEU A 49 10.04 10.07 -4.56
C LEU A 49 10.67 11.34 -4.00
N ASP A 50 10.38 12.51 -4.58
CA ASP A 50 10.86 13.79 -4.06
C ASP A 50 10.25 14.09 -2.68
N ILE A 51 8.95 13.83 -2.49
CA ILE A 51 8.31 13.93 -1.16
C ILE A 51 9.00 13.01 -0.16
N CYS A 52 9.24 11.76 -0.54
CA CYS A 52 9.97 10.78 0.28
C CYS A 52 11.33 11.32 0.76
N ARG A 53 12.10 11.94 -0.15
CA ARG A 53 13.50 12.34 0.07
C ARG A 53 13.67 13.70 0.73
N THR A 54 12.73 14.61 0.52
CA THR A 54 12.84 16.01 0.98
C THR A 54 12.09 16.27 2.29
N THR A 55 11.27 15.33 2.76
CA THR A 55 10.59 15.45 4.05
C THR A 55 11.60 15.50 5.19
N GLU A 56 11.54 16.55 6.01
CA GLU A 56 12.35 16.66 7.22
C GLU A 56 12.00 15.57 8.24
N GLY A 57 13.02 15.01 8.89
CA GLY A 57 12.85 13.95 9.89
C GLY A 57 12.74 12.55 9.28
N ARG A 58 11.73 11.77 9.69
CA ARG A 58 11.55 10.41 9.19
C ARG A 58 10.81 10.42 7.86
N ALA A 59 11.39 9.75 6.87
CA ALA A 59 10.80 9.53 5.56
C ALA A 59 9.34 9.02 5.63
N PRO A 60 8.41 9.61 4.87
CA PRO A 60 7.03 9.16 4.85
C PRO A 60 6.82 7.96 3.91
N LEU A 61 5.75 7.20 4.17
CA LEU A 61 5.05 6.46 3.14
C LEU A 61 4.23 7.44 2.30
N VAL A 62 4.50 7.52 1.01
CA VAL A 62 3.72 8.34 0.06
C VAL A 62 2.72 7.45 -0.67
N VAL A 63 1.43 7.77 -0.57
CA VAL A 63 0.34 7.03 -1.23
C VAL A 63 -0.30 7.88 -2.33
N GLY A 64 -0.44 7.31 -3.52
CA GLY A 64 -1.20 7.92 -4.61
C GLY A 64 -2.71 7.91 -4.33
N VAL A 65 -3.32 9.07 -4.10
CA VAL A 65 -4.75 9.20 -3.86
C VAL A 65 -5.47 9.53 -5.17
N ARG A 66 -6.38 8.64 -5.58
CA ARG A 66 -7.10 8.77 -6.86
C ARG A 66 -8.16 9.84 -6.76
N THR A 67 -8.01 10.94 -7.51
CA THR A 67 -8.91 12.11 -7.45
C THR A 67 -10.14 12.00 -8.35
N LYS A 68 -10.05 11.31 -9.49
CA LYS A 68 -11.15 11.17 -10.47
C LYS A 68 -11.50 9.70 -10.74
N ARG A 69 -12.24 9.04 -9.86
CA ARG A 69 -12.81 7.71 -10.17
C ARG A 69 -14.07 7.87 -11.01
N ARG A 70 -14.12 7.42 -12.27
CA ARG A 70 -15.36 7.29 -13.06
C ARG A 70 -16.21 6.07 -12.64
N ASP A 71 -16.23 5.75 -11.34
CA ASP A 71 -17.07 4.70 -10.76
C ASP A 71 -18.52 5.19 -10.60
N THR A 72 -19.49 4.27 -10.66
CA THR A 72 -20.90 4.54 -10.33
C THR A 72 -21.03 5.13 -8.92
N ILE A 73 -22.03 5.99 -8.70
CA ILE A 73 -22.26 6.68 -7.41
C ILE A 73 -22.32 5.67 -6.25
N SER A 74 -23.00 4.54 -6.45
CA SER A 74 -23.11 3.45 -5.47
C SER A 74 -21.75 2.86 -5.08
N ARG A 75 -20.88 2.60 -6.04
CA ARG A 75 -19.53 2.08 -5.80
C ARG A 75 -18.62 3.11 -5.12
N ARG A 76 -18.77 4.40 -5.43
CA ARG A 76 -18.07 5.48 -4.73
C ARG A 76 -18.50 5.56 -3.27
N LEU A 77 -19.79 5.52 -2.99
CA LEU A 77 -20.33 5.56 -1.62
C LEU A 77 -19.88 4.35 -0.79
N ALA A 78 -19.95 3.14 -1.36
CA ALA A 78 -19.48 1.92 -0.70
C ALA A 78 -17.98 1.99 -0.39
N SER A 79 -17.16 2.46 -1.33
CA SER A 79 -15.71 2.62 -1.11
C SER A 79 -15.41 3.69 -0.05
N ARG A 80 -16.16 4.80 -0.03
CA ARG A 80 -16.01 5.85 1.00
C ARG A 80 -16.36 5.33 2.38
N PHE A 81 -17.48 4.60 2.50
CA PHE A 81 -17.88 3.99 3.77
C PHE A 81 -16.86 2.97 4.27
N ALA A 82 -16.40 2.07 3.39
CA ALA A 82 -15.38 1.08 3.74
C ALA A 82 -14.06 1.74 4.18
N ASN A 83 -13.60 2.77 3.46
CA ASN A 83 -12.40 3.52 3.83
C ASN A 83 -12.57 4.30 5.13
N ALA A 84 -13.75 4.89 5.37
CA ALA A 84 -14.05 5.61 6.61
C ALA A 84 -14.09 4.68 7.82
N LEU A 85 -14.77 3.53 7.71
CA LEU A 85 -14.80 2.51 8.75
C LEU A 85 -13.39 2.00 9.06
N ARG A 86 -12.62 1.66 8.03
CA ARG A 86 -11.24 1.20 8.17
C ARG A 86 -10.35 2.27 8.81
N SER A 87 -10.42 3.51 8.35
CA SER A 87 -9.65 4.63 8.88
C SER A 87 -9.97 4.85 10.36
N ARG A 88 -11.25 4.77 10.76
CA ARG A 88 -11.65 4.88 12.16
C ARG A 88 -11.13 3.73 13.03
N LEU A 89 -11.12 2.50 12.50
CA LEU A 89 -10.67 1.31 13.24
C LEU A 89 -9.14 1.20 13.34
N LEU A 90 -8.42 1.61 12.29
CA LEU A 90 -6.97 1.47 12.19
C LEU A 90 -6.20 2.76 12.50
N ASN A 91 -6.90 3.89 12.61
CA ASN A 91 -6.37 5.24 12.82
C ASN A 91 -5.16 5.57 11.93
N ASP A 92 -5.26 5.28 10.64
CA ASP A 92 -4.12 5.37 9.71
C ASP A 92 -4.18 6.54 8.73
N GLY A 93 -5.23 7.37 8.80
CA GLY A 93 -5.34 8.62 8.05
C GLY A 93 -5.37 8.48 6.53
N CYS A 94 -5.38 7.26 5.97
CA CYS A 94 -5.23 7.06 4.53
C CYS A 94 -6.59 7.06 3.82
N PRO A 95 -6.85 8.02 2.91
CA PRO A 95 -8.13 8.14 2.23
C PRO A 95 -8.33 7.06 1.14
N ASP A 96 -7.25 6.47 0.62
CA ASP A 96 -7.31 5.46 -0.43
C ASP A 96 -6.21 4.40 -0.29
N THR A 97 -6.44 3.38 0.53
CA THR A 97 -5.47 2.29 0.69
C THR A 97 -5.45 1.27 -0.42
N GLY A 98 -6.52 1.22 -1.21
CA GLY A 98 -6.61 0.39 -2.39
C GLY A 98 -5.83 0.94 -3.57
N ALA A 99 -5.18 2.10 -3.45
CA ALA A 99 -4.26 2.59 -4.45
C ALA A 99 -3.04 1.67 -4.56
N SER A 100 -2.70 1.28 -5.79
CA SER A 100 -1.51 0.51 -6.12
C SER A 100 -0.24 1.34 -5.96
N LEU A 101 -0.28 2.59 -6.42
CA LEU A 101 0.86 3.49 -6.38
C LEU A 101 1.25 3.92 -4.97
N LYS A 102 2.41 3.45 -4.51
CA LYS A 102 2.98 3.76 -3.19
C LYS A 102 4.49 3.86 -3.29
N ALA A 103 5.07 4.87 -2.65
CA ALA A 103 6.52 5.05 -2.53
C ALA A 103 6.94 5.06 -1.05
N PHE A 104 8.03 4.38 -0.71
CA PHE A 104 8.50 4.22 0.67
C PHE A 104 9.96 3.78 0.73
N ARG A 105 10.57 3.84 1.92
CA ARG A 105 11.87 3.21 2.17
C ARG A 105 11.75 1.69 2.20
N ARG A 106 12.64 1.00 1.50
CA ARG A 106 12.70 -0.46 1.42
C ARG A 106 12.70 -1.12 2.80
N GLU A 107 13.53 -0.61 3.71
CA GLU A 107 13.67 -1.13 5.08
C GLU A 107 12.36 -1.12 5.87
N ASP A 108 11.55 -0.05 5.74
CA ASP A 108 10.29 0.10 6.46
C ASP A 108 9.27 -0.97 6.02
N PHE A 109 9.28 -1.34 4.73
CA PHE A 109 8.44 -2.42 4.21
C PHE A 109 8.93 -3.80 4.65
N LEU A 110 10.24 -4.04 4.59
CA LEU A 110 10.82 -5.34 4.95
C LEU A 110 10.66 -5.66 6.45
N ALA A 111 10.56 -4.63 7.30
CA ALA A 111 10.27 -4.75 8.72
C ALA A 111 8.80 -5.12 9.05
N LEU A 112 7.92 -5.18 8.06
CA LEU A 112 6.52 -5.57 8.24
C LEU A 112 6.36 -7.10 8.21
N PRO A 113 5.37 -7.66 8.94
CA PRO A 113 5.01 -9.05 8.80
C PRO A 113 4.39 -9.31 7.43
N GLN A 114 4.60 -10.52 6.91
CA GLN A 114 4.08 -10.94 5.62
C GLN A 114 2.76 -11.70 5.76
N PHE A 115 1.74 -11.27 5.02
CA PHE A 115 0.46 -11.98 4.88
C PHE A 115 -0.26 -11.51 3.61
N GLU A 116 -1.24 -12.29 3.15
CA GLU A 116 -1.99 -11.90 1.96
C GLU A 116 -2.93 -10.71 2.25
N GLY A 117 -2.85 -9.68 1.42
CA GLY A 117 -3.53 -8.40 1.60
C GLY A 117 -2.68 -7.32 2.28
N LEU A 118 -1.44 -7.59 2.70
CA LEU A 118 -0.53 -6.64 3.37
C LEU A 118 -0.49 -5.26 2.71
N HIS A 119 -0.44 -5.22 1.38
CA HIS A 119 -0.34 -3.99 0.57
C HIS A 119 -1.51 -3.00 0.78
N ARG A 120 -2.65 -3.46 1.33
CA ARG A 120 -3.81 -2.62 1.70
C ARG A 120 -3.69 -2.01 3.10
N PHE A 121 -2.77 -2.50 3.91
CA PHE A 121 -2.60 -2.12 5.31
C PHE A 121 -1.27 -1.43 5.60
N LEU A 122 -0.48 -1.12 4.55
CA LEU A 122 0.80 -0.41 4.69
C LEU A 122 0.68 0.88 5.51
N PRO A 123 -0.31 1.78 5.29
CA PRO A 123 -0.40 2.99 6.11
C PRO A 123 -0.58 2.71 7.61
N SER A 124 -1.42 1.72 7.96
CA SER A 124 -1.62 1.34 9.36
C SER A 124 -0.37 0.70 9.97
N LEU A 125 0.25 -0.25 9.27
CA LEU A 125 1.38 -1.03 9.79
C LEU A 125 2.68 -0.24 9.86
N MET A 126 2.93 0.63 8.88
CA MET A 126 4.06 1.55 8.86
C MET A 126 3.82 2.71 9.85
N GLY A 127 2.60 3.25 9.92
CA GLY A 127 2.22 4.26 10.92
C GLY A 127 2.42 3.77 12.35
N ARG A 128 2.09 2.50 12.64
CA ARG A 128 2.34 1.88 13.95
C ARG A 128 3.82 1.83 14.32
N ARG A 129 4.72 1.79 13.32
CA ARG A 129 6.18 1.85 13.47
C ARG A 129 6.71 3.29 13.49
N GLY A 130 5.85 4.29 13.37
CA GLY A 130 6.21 5.71 13.39
C GLY A 130 6.60 6.27 12.02
N VAL A 131 6.34 5.56 10.92
CA VAL A 131 6.51 6.09 9.56
C VAL A 131 5.36 7.07 9.27
N PRO A 132 5.63 8.34 8.93
CA PRO A 132 4.59 9.30 8.57
C PRO A 132 3.86 8.91 7.28
N LEU A 133 2.64 9.39 7.09
CA LEU A 133 1.88 9.22 5.85
C LEU A 133 1.84 10.54 5.08
N ALA A 134 2.17 10.50 3.80
CA ALA A 134 1.93 11.59 2.85
C ALA A 134 1.00 11.10 1.73
N CYS A 135 0.10 11.98 1.29
CA CYS A 135 -0.87 11.67 0.24
C CYS A 135 -0.58 12.53 -1.00
N TYR A 136 -0.34 11.89 -2.14
CA TYR A 136 -0.09 12.56 -3.41
C TYR A 136 -1.28 12.36 -4.35
N SER A 137 -1.84 13.42 -4.90
CA SER A 137 -3.01 13.29 -5.80
C SER A 137 -2.60 12.75 -7.16
N VAL A 138 -3.20 11.65 -7.60
CA VAL A 138 -2.86 10.99 -8.87
C VAL A 138 -4.04 10.93 -9.85
N HIS A 139 -3.71 11.03 -11.14
CA HIS A 139 -4.66 10.86 -12.22
C HIS A 139 -4.75 9.39 -12.62
N HIS A 140 -5.86 8.74 -12.24
CA HIS A 140 -6.09 7.34 -12.56
C HIS A 140 -6.72 7.18 -13.95
N ARG A 141 -6.09 6.38 -14.81
CA ARG A 141 -6.60 6.05 -16.15
C ARG A 141 -7.61 4.90 -16.09
N ASN A 142 -8.42 4.76 -17.13
CA ASN A 142 -9.30 3.60 -17.25
C ASN A 142 -8.47 2.33 -17.50
N ARG A 143 -8.98 1.18 -17.05
CA ARG A 143 -8.36 -0.10 -17.37
C ARG A 143 -8.41 -0.33 -18.87
N LEU A 144 -7.30 -0.74 -19.48
CA LEU A 144 -7.27 -1.10 -20.89
C LEU A 144 -7.77 -2.55 -21.11
N HIS A 145 -7.55 -3.46 -20.14
CA HIS A 145 -7.94 -4.89 -20.26
C HIS A 145 -8.36 -5.53 -18.93
N GLY A 146 -9.31 -6.48 -18.97
CA GLY A 146 -9.66 -7.41 -17.87
C GLY A 146 -11.01 -7.17 -17.18
N THR A 147 -11.83 -8.22 -17.06
CA THR A 147 -13.09 -8.25 -16.30
C THR A 147 -12.84 -8.46 -14.79
N SER A 148 -13.62 -7.76 -13.94
CA SER A 148 -13.53 -7.90 -12.48
C SER A 148 -14.08 -9.27 -12.04
N LYS A 149 -13.18 -10.18 -11.62
CA LYS A 149 -13.48 -11.59 -11.30
C LYS A 149 -14.11 -11.88 -9.91
N TYR A 150 -14.59 -10.88 -9.14
CA TYR A 150 -15.00 -11.13 -7.74
C TYR A 150 -16.33 -10.49 -7.33
N THR A 151 -17.21 -11.29 -6.73
CA THR A 151 -18.51 -10.91 -6.14
C THR A 151 -18.30 -10.03 -4.90
N ASN A 152 -18.98 -8.88 -4.83
CA ASN A 152 -18.72 -7.81 -3.85
C ASN A 152 -18.82 -8.24 -2.38
N LEU A 153 -19.64 -9.25 -2.05
CA LEU A 153 -19.92 -9.67 -0.68
C LEU A 153 -18.75 -10.46 -0.05
N ASN A 154 -18.17 -11.42 -0.77
CA ASN A 154 -17.00 -12.18 -0.30
C ASN A 154 -15.79 -11.27 -0.06
N ARG A 155 -15.62 -10.25 -0.91
CA ARG A 155 -14.56 -9.24 -0.73
C ARG A 155 -14.77 -8.40 0.54
N ALA A 156 -16.02 -8.11 0.92
CA ALA A 156 -16.34 -7.36 2.13
C ALA A 156 -16.04 -8.17 3.40
N ILE A 157 -16.45 -9.44 3.46
CA ILE A 157 -16.22 -10.34 4.61
C ILE A 157 -14.71 -10.55 4.84
N VAL A 158 -13.96 -10.84 3.77
CA VAL A 158 -12.49 -10.96 3.85
C VAL A 158 -11.87 -9.65 4.33
N GLY A 159 -12.34 -8.51 3.83
CA GLY A 159 -11.88 -7.19 4.26
C GLY A 159 -12.08 -6.93 5.76
N ILE A 160 -13.24 -7.30 6.31
CA ILE A 160 -13.54 -7.15 7.76
C ILE A 160 -12.60 -8.03 8.59
N ARG A 161 -12.44 -9.30 8.21
CA ARG A 161 -11.54 -10.24 8.91
C ARG A 161 -10.10 -9.70 8.94
N ASP A 162 -9.62 -9.21 7.79
CA ASP A 162 -8.26 -8.69 7.68
C ASP A 162 -8.08 -7.42 8.53
N ILE A 163 -9.09 -6.54 8.61
CA ILE A 163 -9.07 -5.37 9.50
C ILE A 163 -8.93 -5.82 10.97
N LEU A 164 -9.76 -6.77 11.43
CA LEU A 164 -9.69 -7.28 12.80
C LEU A 164 -8.33 -7.92 13.09
N GLY A 165 -7.77 -8.67 12.14
CA GLY A 165 -6.44 -9.25 12.25
C GLY A 165 -5.33 -8.18 12.39
N VAL A 166 -5.38 -7.13 11.58
CA VAL A 166 -4.42 -6.02 11.66
C VAL A 166 -4.59 -5.20 12.94
N MET A 167 -5.83 -4.99 13.41
CA MET A 167 -6.07 -4.37 14.72
C MET A 167 -5.44 -5.18 15.84
N TRP A 168 -5.68 -6.49 15.86
CA TRP A 168 -5.07 -7.39 16.83
C TRP A 168 -3.53 -7.32 16.78
N LEU A 169 -2.97 -7.37 15.57
CA LEU A 169 -1.53 -7.29 15.35
C LEU A 169 -0.94 -5.96 15.86
N ASN A 170 -1.57 -4.83 15.54
CA ASN A 170 -1.15 -3.50 16.01
C ASN A 170 -1.21 -3.37 17.54
N ASN A 171 -2.23 -3.96 18.16
CA ASN A 171 -2.40 -3.96 19.61
C ASN A 171 -1.34 -4.81 20.33
N ARG A 172 -0.92 -5.92 19.71
CA ARG A 172 0.09 -6.85 20.23
C ARG A 172 1.52 -6.44 19.90
N ALA A 173 1.74 -5.67 18.84
CA ALA A 173 3.07 -5.19 18.47
C ALA A 173 3.68 -4.33 19.59
N ARG A 174 4.89 -4.72 20.01
CA ARG A 174 5.74 -3.98 20.94
C ARG A 174 7.01 -3.60 20.19
N ILE A 175 7.05 -2.37 19.67
CA ILE A 175 8.15 -1.87 18.83
C ILE A 175 8.95 -0.88 19.68
N PRO A 176 10.19 -1.19 20.07
CA PRO A 176 11.03 -0.28 20.83
C PRO A 176 11.39 0.94 19.96
N LYS A 177 11.21 2.15 20.50
CA LYS A 177 11.54 3.40 19.79
C LYS A 177 13.02 3.77 19.87
N ARG A 178 13.72 3.29 20.91
CA ARG A 178 15.14 3.54 21.14
C ARG A 178 15.75 2.27 21.72
N VAL A 179 16.84 1.82 21.12
CA VAL A 179 17.69 0.74 21.63
C VAL A 179 19.05 1.37 21.93
N THR A 180 19.56 1.18 23.13
CA THR A 180 20.87 1.70 23.56
C THR A 180 21.73 0.53 23.98
N GLU A 181 22.92 0.41 23.40
CA GLU A 181 23.97 -0.48 23.90
C GLU A 181 24.62 0.16 25.12
N ARG A 182 24.96 -0.63 26.13
CA ARG A 182 25.67 -0.20 27.35
C ARG A 182 26.96 -0.95 27.46
#